data_AF-A0A1Z5K0F9-F1
#
_entry.id   AF-A0A1Z5K0F9-F1
#
_cell.length_a   1.000
_cell.length_b   1.000
_cell.length_c   1.000
_cell.angle_alpha   90.00
_cell.angle_beta   90.00
_cell.angle_gamma   90.00
#
_symmetry.space_group_name_H-M   'P 1'
#
loop_
_entity.id
_entity.type
_entity.pdbx_description
1 polymer ?
#
loop_
_entity_poly.entity_id
_entity_poly.type
_entity_poly.pdbx_seq_one_letter_code
_entity_poly.pdbx_strand_id
1 'polypeptide(L)'
;MIRFSLLSLTFFMALMSNVESHGGLISPRSRNEVAREEGTNVASPGLPVKEYCWHCLNRNNGICGKVDGNDYDEWLDSSGNPMPWKPEAIYQRGEMINIETEITAHHWGHIELRACPNGRQSTQSCLDSHPLEFVQDVNYAMPQDPKFPDRGYLADRYRSYNMKFRLPSNLVGDQVLLQWRYITSNSCLPPGYVDYYTNIPNDVGRSNLRLRECSLPYSNDGLGYPEQFWNCAEISVIDGSGGSTLPRTPVKAPTKVTTPVVAPTQSPSASPEKRAVEFPDSVSDKGCCSFDFKNCITNSYWCGTTKSDCLSCESKMNWLPSGALDDQSCAARYQTCTDQACCPGLICEYKNAFYSQCNAP
;
A
#
# COMPACT_ATOMS: atom_id res chain seq x y z
N MET A 1 -32.31 -59.05 3.61
CA MET A 1 -32.12 -57.86 2.77
C MET A 1 -32.62 -56.66 3.53
N ILE A 2 -31.74 -55.75 3.96
CA ILE A 2 -31.96 -54.30 4.12
C ILE A 2 -30.53 -53.73 4.22
N ARG A 3 -30.09 -53.02 3.18
CA ARG A 3 -28.81 -52.30 3.16
C ARG A 3 -29.08 -50.89 3.70
N PHE A 4 -28.42 -50.51 4.79
CA PHE A 4 -28.37 -49.11 5.21
C PHE A 4 -27.33 -48.40 4.34
N SER A 5 -27.80 -47.54 3.43
CA SER A 5 -26.94 -46.60 2.71
C SER A 5 -26.52 -45.49 3.68
N LEU A 6 -25.23 -45.40 3.96
CA LEU A 6 -24.60 -44.23 4.57
C LEU A 6 -24.67 -43.07 3.57
N LEU A 7 -25.53 -42.07 3.83
CA LEU A 7 -25.42 -40.78 3.16
C LEU A 7 -24.17 -40.06 3.70
N SER A 8 -23.18 -39.89 2.82
CA SER A 8 -22.01 -39.07 3.05
C SER A 8 -22.43 -37.60 3.19
N LEU A 9 -22.17 -37.01 4.34
CA LEU A 9 -22.34 -35.58 4.60
C LEU A 9 -21.15 -34.84 3.96
N THR A 10 -21.31 -34.35 2.72
CA THR A 10 -20.30 -33.52 2.07
C THR A 10 -20.20 -32.17 2.77
N PHE A 11 -19.09 -31.96 3.47
CA PHE A 11 -18.68 -30.69 4.06
C PHE A 11 -18.40 -29.69 2.93
N PHE A 12 -19.33 -28.77 2.69
CA PHE A 12 -19.14 -27.62 1.80
C PHE A 12 -18.15 -26.67 2.50
N MET A 13 -16.84 -26.82 2.24
CA MET A 13 -15.88 -25.75 2.55
C MET A 13 -16.26 -24.55 1.68
N ALA A 14 -17.00 -23.61 2.26
CA ALA A 14 -17.10 -22.27 1.71
C ALA A 14 -15.67 -21.74 1.56
N LEU A 15 -15.24 -21.51 0.32
CA LEU A 15 -14.09 -20.67 0.01
C LEU A 15 -14.37 -19.31 0.65
N MET A 16 -13.77 -19.07 1.81
CA MET A 16 -13.70 -17.72 2.36
C MET A 16 -12.85 -16.93 1.37
N SER A 17 -13.50 -16.11 0.54
CA SER A 17 -12.81 -15.00 -0.09
C SER A 17 -12.11 -14.24 1.02
N ASN A 18 -10.78 -14.13 0.94
CA ASN A 18 -10.07 -13.15 1.74
C ASN A 18 -10.63 -11.81 1.30
N VAL A 19 -11.59 -11.28 2.04
CA VAL A 19 -12.01 -9.89 1.88
C VAL A 19 -10.79 -9.12 2.36
N GLU A 20 -10.23 -8.32 1.47
CA GLU A 20 -9.15 -7.39 1.76
C GLU A 20 -9.78 -6.10 2.27
N SER A 21 -9.22 -5.50 3.32
CA SER A 21 -9.67 -4.18 3.76
C SER A 21 -9.35 -3.20 2.66
N HIS A 22 -10.03 -2.05 2.67
CA HIS A 22 -9.73 -1.01 1.71
C HIS A 22 -10.05 0.34 2.34
N GLY A 23 -9.13 1.28 2.18
CA GLY A 23 -9.36 2.66 2.56
C GLY A 23 -8.23 3.58 2.14
N GLY A 24 -8.49 4.87 2.20
CA GLY A 24 -7.50 5.88 1.88
C GLY A 24 -7.83 7.25 2.46
N LEU A 25 -6.80 8.09 2.48
CA LEU A 25 -6.86 9.48 2.88
C LEU A 25 -7.42 10.33 1.72
N ILE A 26 -8.57 10.96 1.98
CA ILE A 26 -9.29 11.83 1.04
C ILE A 26 -8.90 13.30 1.22
N SER A 27 -8.74 13.76 2.46
CA SER A 27 -8.37 15.15 2.76
C SER A 27 -7.40 15.24 3.94
N PRO A 28 -6.24 15.92 3.81
CA PRO A 28 -5.70 16.47 2.56
C PRO A 28 -5.51 15.35 1.52
N ARG A 29 -5.65 15.65 0.23
CA ARG A 29 -5.60 14.61 -0.81
C ARG A 29 -4.27 13.89 -0.75
N SER A 30 -4.31 12.57 -0.63
CA SER A 30 -3.14 11.72 -0.77
C SER A 30 -2.69 11.64 -2.23
N ARG A 31 -1.47 11.17 -2.46
CA ARG A 31 -0.91 10.93 -3.80
C ARG A 31 -1.80 9.98 -4.61
N ASN A 32 -2.26 8.90 -4.00
CA ASN A 32 -3.21 7.96 -4.60
C ASN A 32 -4.60 8.59 -4.84
N GLU A 33 -5.02 9.55 -4.00
CA GLU A 33 -6.23 10.33 -4.25
C GLU A 33 -6.08 11.31 -5.41
N VAL A 34 -4.95 12.01 -5.52
CA VAL A 34 -4.62 12.86 -6.67
C VAL A 34 -4.57 12.01 -7.95
N ALA A 35 -3.97 10.81 -7.89
CA ALA A 35 -3.97 9.85 -8.98
C ALA A 35 -5.39 9.35 -9.35
N ARG A 36 -6.25 9.16 -8.34
CA ARG A 36 -7.67 8.82 -8.54
C ARG A 36 -8.43 9.93 -9.23
N GLU A 37 -8.27 11.18 -8.83
CA GLU A 37 -9.08 12.29 -9.34
C GLU A 37 -8.53 12.86 -10.66
N GLU A 38 -7.23 13.10 -10.71
CA GLU A 38 -6.57 13.89 -11.76
C GLU A 38 -5.71 13.03 -12.71
N GLY A 39 -5.45 11.77 -12.35
CA GLY A 39 -4.59 10.89 -13.14
C GLY A 39 -5.15 10.53 -14.52
N THR A 40 -4.25 10.07 -15.39
CA THR A 40 -4.53 9.76 -16.80
C THR A 40 -3.88 8.45 -17.23
N ASN A 41 -4.49 7.78 -18.22
CA ASN A 41 -3.92 6.59 -18.86
C ASN A 41 -3.05 6.94 -20.08
N VAL A 42 -2.94 8.22 -20.41
CA VAL A 42 -2.14 8.72 -21.53
C VAL A 42 -0.94 9.47 -20.95
N ALA A 43 0.25 9.12 -21.41
CA ALA A 43 1.49 9.77 -20.98
C ALA A 43 1.39 11.30 -21.08
N SER A 44 1.36 11.95 -19.92
CA SER A 44 1.15 13.38 -19.77
C SER A 44 2.06 13.91 -18.66
N PRO A 45 3.03 14.80 -18.99
CA PRO A 45 3.89 15.39 -17.98
C PRO A 45 3.10 16.12 -16.88
N GLY A 46 3.49 15.90 -15.63
CA GLY A 46 2.87 16.52 -14.45
C GLY A 46 1.47 16.01 -14.06
N LEU A 47 0.95 14.97 -14.72
CA LEU A 47 -0.25 14.25 -14.28
C LEU A 47 0.12 12.80 -13.94
N PRO A 48 -0.29 12.27 -12.78
CA PRO A 48 0.02 10.89 -12.39
C PRO A 48 -0.70 9.88 -13.29
N VAL A 49 -0.27 8.63 -13.23
CA VAL A 49 -1.04 7.50 -13.77
C VAL A 49 -2.39 7.44 -13.06
N LYS A 50 -3.47 7.14 -13.80
CA LYS A 50 -4.80 6.97 -13.21
C LYS A 50 -4.80 5.83 -12.20
N GLU A 51 -5.22 6.11 -10.98
CA GLU A 51 -5.38 5.09 -9.95
C GLU A 51 -6.84 4.66 -9.82
N TYR A 52 -7.08 3.36 -9.98
CA TYR A 52 -8.40 2.75 -9.83
C TYR A 52 -8.56 2.06 -8.48
N CYS A 53 -7.45 1.59 -7.90
CA CYS A 53 -7.36 0.89 -6.63
C CYS A 53 -6.74 1.79 -5.55
N TRP A 54 -7.13 3.07 -5.52
CA TRP A 54 -6.58 4.09 -4.63
C TRP A 54 -6.74 3.76 -3.14
N HIS A 55 -7.67 2.87 -2.81
CA HIS A 55 -7.95 2.40 -1.46
C HIS A 55 -7.25 1.05 -1.14
N CYS A 56 -6.41 0.53 -2.02
CA CYS A 56 -5.83 -0.82 -1.95
C CYS A 56 -4.35 -0.86 -1.56
N LEU A 57 -3.76 0.25 -1.11
CA LEU A 57 -2.31 0.37 -0.86
C LEU A 57 -1.87 -0.39 0.41
N ASN A 58 -2.09 -1.70 0.44
CA ASN A 58 -1.74 -2.61 1.53
C ASN A 58 -0.38 -3.30 1.36
N ARG A 59 0.39 -2.83 0.38
CA ARG A 59 1.79 -3.18 0.21
C ARG A 59 2.63 -1.94 0.39
N ASN A 60 3.85 -2.14 0.87
CA ASN A 60 4.77 -1.06 1.12
C ASN A 60 6.23 -1.52 0.89
N ASN A 61 7.05 -0.63 0.37
CA ASN A 61 8.50 -0.81 0.19
C ASN A 61 9.26 0.48 0.53
N GLY A 62 8.54 1.50 1.02
CA GLY A 62 9.07 2.75 1.51
C GLY A 62 8.17 3.26 2.63
N ILE A 63 7.51 4.39 2.40
CA ILE A 63 6.64 5.06 3.38
C ILE A 63 5.25 5.43 2.83
N CYS A 64 5.04 5.43 1.51
CA CYS A 64 3.81 5.93 0.90
C CYS A 64 2.87 4.87 0.34
N GLY A 65 3.24 3.60 0.44
CA GLY A 65 2.44 2.49 -0.02
C GLY A 65 2.47 2.31 -1.54
N LYS A 66 2.08 1.11 -1.95
CA LYS A 66 2.03 0.72 -3.36
C LYS A 66 0.86 -0.22 -3.62
N VAL A 67 0.40 -0.23 -4.85
CA VAL A 67 -0.56 -1.20 -5.38
C VAL A 67 -0.20 -1.50 -6.82
N ASP A 68 -0.22 -2.78 -7.19
CA ASP A 68 0.19 -3.24 -8.51
C ASP A 68 1.57 -2.67 -8.93
N GLY A 69 1.61 -1.91 -10.03
CA GLY A 69 2.80 -1.21 -10.52
C GLY A 69 2.95 0.22 -10.02
N ASN A 70 1.99 0.76 -9.27
CA ASN A 70 2.02 2.13 -8.76
C ASN A 70 2.71 2.16 -7.40
N ASP A 71 3.90 2.77 -7.37
CA ASP A 71 4.67 3.04 -6.17
C ASP A 71 4.59 4.53 -5.82
N TYR A 72 3.95 4.85 -4.70
CA TYR A 72 3.71 6.22 -4.29
C TYR A 72 4.88 6.84 -3.53
N ASP A 73 5.97 6.09 -3.29
CA ASP A 73 7.24 6.65 -2.82
C ASP A 73 7.97 7.36 -3.97
N GLU A 74 8.02 6.72 -5.15
CA GLU A 74 8.60 7.29 -6.38
C GLU A 74 7.84 8.54 -6.84
N TRP A 75 6.50 8.47 -6.79
CA TRP A 75 5.58 9.55 -7.13
C TRP A 75 5.91 10.22 -8.48
N LEU A 76 5.68 9.44 -9.54
CA LEU A 76 5.95 9.80 -10.93
C LEU A 76 4.67 10.23 -11.66
N ASP A 77 4.84 11.08 -12.65
CA ASP A 77 3.83 11.37 -13.64
C ASP A 77 3.66 10.18 -14.61
N SER A 78 2.60 10.23 -15.41
CA SER A 78 2.27 9.23 -16.42
C SER A 78 3.27 9.15 -17.59
N SER A 79 4.26 10.05 -17.64
CA SER A 79 5.41 9.99 -18.56
C SER A 79 6.68 9.45 -17.90
N GLY A 80 6.63 9.07 -16.63
CA GLY A 80 7.76 8.52 -15.87
C GLY A 80 8.70 9.56 -15.26
N ASN A 81 8.34 10.85 -15.27
CA ASN A 81 9.14 11.90 -14.60
C ASN A 81 8.63 12.11 -13.17
N PRO A 82 9.46 12.57 -12.22
CA PRO A 82 8.97 12.93 -10.89
C PRO A 82 7.84 13.96 -10.96
N MET A 83 6.73 13.70 -10.26
CA MET A 83 5.65 14.67 -10.10
C MET A 83 6.17 15.98 -9.50
N PRO A 84 5.69 17.16 -9.93
CA PRO A 84 6.00 18.39 -9.24
C PRO A 84 5.49 18.33 -7.79
N TRP A 85 6.28 18.82 -6.84
CA TRP A 85 5.82 18.94 -5.46
C TRP A 85 4.72 20.00 -5.38
N LYS A 86 3.52 19.60 -4.97
CA LYS A 86 2.35 20.48 -4.89
C LYS A 86 1.61 20.20 -3.58
N PRO A 87 1.73 21.09 -2.58
CA PRO A 87 0.99 20.95 -1.33
C PRO A 87 -0.52 20.93 -1.57
N GLU A 88 -1.18 19.88 -1.09
CA GLU A 88 -2.63 19.71 -1.10
C GLU A 88 -3.30 20.48 0.05
N ALA A 89 -2.52 20.95 1.02
CA ALA A 89 -2.96 21.88 2.06
C ALA A 89 -1.79 22.69 2.65
N ILE A 90 -2.11 23.84 3.23
CA ILE A 90 -1.18 24.70 3.98
C ILE A 90 -1.75 24.94 5.37
N TYR A 91 -1.01 24.49 6.38
CA TYR A 91 -1.38 24.57 7.80
C TYR A 91 -0.37 25.38 8.60
N GLN A 92 -0.71 25.70 9.84
CA GLN A 92 0.19 26.25 10.84
C GLN A 92 0.71 25.14 11.76
N ARG A 93 1.93 25.30 12.29
CA ARG A 93 2.45 24.40 13.34
C ARG A 93 1.48 24.32 14.50
N GLY A 94 1.25 23.13 15.05
CA GLY A 94 0.29 22.94 16.15
C GLY A 94 -1.20 23.06 15.79
N GLU A 95 -1.53 23.31 14.52
CA GLU A 95 -2.91 23.44 14.07
C GLU A 95 -3.68 22.11 14.23
N MET A 96 -4.95 22.22 14.61
CA MET A 96 -5.89 21.09 14.57
C MET A 96 -6.49 21.01 13.17
N ILE A 97 -6.06 20.02 12.40
CA ILE A 97 -6.44 19.83 11.00
C ILE A 97 -7.54 18.79 10.88
N ASN A 98 -8.37 18.97 9.86
CA ASN A 98 -9.44 18.05 9.50
C ASN A 98 -8.88 16.95 8.59
N ILE A 99 -9.15 15.70 8.94
CA ILE A 99 -8.72 14.52 8.20
C ILE A 99 -9.96 13.79 7.73
N GLU A 100 -10.10 13.65 6.41
CA GLU A 100 -11.16 12.87 5.80
C GLU A 100 -10.59 11.55 5.29
N THR A 101 -11.15 10.46 5.78
CA THR A 101 -10.79 9.09 5.43
C THR A 101 -12.01 8.40 4.83
N GLU A 102 -11.80 7.63 3.78
CA GLU A 102 -12.82 6.75 3.24
C GLU A 102 -12.37 5.29 3.37
N ILE A 103 -13.26 4.44 3.91
CA ILE A 103 -13.07 3.00 4.09
C ILE A 103 -14.09 2.27 3.23
N THR A 104 -13.66 1.63 2.15
CA THR A 104 -14.54 0.93 1.20
C THR A 104 -14.77 -0.53 1.55
N ALA A 105 -13.86 -1.15 2.31
CA ALA A 105 -14.05 -2.45 2.93
C ALA A 105 -13.59 -2.40 4.39
N HIS A 106 -14.55 -2.56 5.31
CA HIS A 106 -14.34 -2.23 6.72
C HIS A 106 -13.87 -3.41 7.56
N HIS A 107 -12.63 -3.34 8.05
CA HIS A 107 -11.98 -4.34 8.91
C HIS A 107 -11.73 -3.85 10.34
N TRP A 108 -12.44 -2.78 10.75
CA TRP A 108 -12.23 -2.07 12.01
C TRP A 108 -10.79 -1.64 12.19
N GLY A 109 -10.47 -1.03 13.33
CA GLY A 109 -9.10 -0.63 13.64
C GLY A 109 -9.03 0.87 13.84
N HIS A 110 -7.92 1.46 13.41
CA HIS A 110 -7.64 2.86 13.66
C HIS A 110 -6.75 3.47 12.58
N ILE A 111 -6.81 4.79 12.53
CA ILE A 111 -5.95 5.63 11.71
C ILE A 111 -4.85 6.23 12.58
N GLU A 112 -3.63 6.22 12.06
CA GLU A 112 -2.48 6.95 12.58
C GLU A 112 -1.97 7.94 11.52
N LEU A 113 -1.48 9.09 11.96
CA LEU A 113 -0.89 10.11 11.10
C LEU A 113 0.48 10.51 11.60
N ARG A 114 1.43 10.63 10.68
CA ARG A 114 2.82 11.01 10.94
C ARG A 114 3.26 12.01 9.89
N ALA A 115 4.15 12.93 10.21
CA ALA A 115 4.60 13.95 9.26
C ALA A 115 6.11 14.13 9.26
N CYS A 116 6.72 14.54 8.15
CA CYS A 116 8.15 14.79 8.08
C CYS A 116 8.44 16.02 7.21
N PRO A 117 9.26 16.99 7.68
CA PRO A 117 9.55 18.21 6.93
C PRO A 117 10.67 18.04 5.87
N ASN A 118 10.98 16.81 5.47
CA ASN A 118 12.04 16.51 4.50
C ASN A 118 11.50 16.20 3.10
N GLY A 119 10.21 16.46 2.84
CA GLY A 119 9.57 16.22 1.55
C GLY A 119 9.84 14.82 0.99
N ARG A 120 10.39 14.75 -0.23
CA ARG A 120 10.77 13.48 -0.91
C ARG A 120 11.91 12.71 -0.21
N GLN A 121 12.67 13.35 0.68
CA GLN A 121 13.75 12.72 1.46
C GLN A 121 13.27 12.24 2.84
N SER A 122 11.95 12.19 3.06
CA SER A 122 11.37 11.69 4.30
C SER A 122 11.72 10.22 4.52
N THR A 123 12.00 9.87 5.77
CA THR A 123 12.24 8.49 6.22
C THR A 123 11.17 8.09 7.23
N GLN A 124 10.98 6.79 7.43
CA GLN A 124 10.07 6.31 8.49
C GLN A 124 10.52 6.83 9.88
N SER A 125 11.83 6.90 10.15
CA SER A 125 12.33 7.49 11.40
C SER A 125 11.98 8.96 11.60
N CYS A 126 11.97 9.75 10.51
CA CYS A 126 11.54 11.14 10.56
C CYS A 126 10.03 11.25 10.84
N LEU A 127 9.23 10.44 10.15
CA LEU A 127 7.79 10.35 10.37
C LEU A 127 7.46 9.94 11.82
N ASP A 128 8.14 8.91 12.33
CA ASP A 128 7.93 8.38 13.67
C ASP A 128 8.28 9.39 14.77
N SER A 129 9.17 10.35 14.48
CA SER A 129 9.51 11.44 15.40
C SER A 129 8.50 12.59 15.45
N HIS A 130 7.46 12.55 14.61
CA HIS A 130 6.44 13.59 14.45
C HIS A 130 5.03 12.98 14.29
N PRO A 131 4.54 12.19 15.26
CA PRO A 131 3.17 11.71 15.25
C PRO A 131 2.19 12.87 15.45
N LEU A 132 1.08 12.84 14.73
CA LEU A 132 -0.04 13.74 15.00
C LEU A 132 -0.87 13.18 16.16
N GLU A 133 -1.38 14.07 17.02
CA GLU A 133 -2.27 13.69 18.11
C GLU A 133 -3.71 13.62 17.59
N PHE A 134 -4.43 12.52 17.83
CA PHE A 134 -5.87 12.46 17.58
C PHE A 134 -6.60 13.34 18.60
N VAL A 135 -7.46 14.24 18.12
CA VAL A 135 -8.17 15.22 18.96
C VAL A 135 -9.65 14.88 19.09
N GLN A 136 -10.31 14.55 17.99
CA GLN A 136 -11.76 14.41 17.96
C GLN A 136 -12.20 13.57 16.77
N ASP A 137 -13.09 12.60 16.98
CA ASP A 137 -13.93 12.05 15.93
C ASP A 137 -15.16 12.94 15.78
N VAL A 138 -15.29 13.59 14.62
CA VAL A 138 -16.34 14.56 14.34
C VAL A 138 -17.66 13.87 14.00
N ASN A 139 -17.61 12.66 13.45
CA ASN A 139 -18.80 11.97 12.97
C ASN A 139 -19.42 11.07 14.03
N TYR A 140 -18.60 10.26 14.72
CA TYR A 140 -19.09 9.16 15.54
C TYR A 140 -18.69 9.28 17.02
N ALA A 141 -17.99 10.36 17.36
CA ALA A 141 -17.62 10.69 18.74
C ALA A 141 -16.86 9.57 19.47
N MET A 142 -16.06 8.78 18.74
CA MET A 142 -15.10 7.88 19.37
C MET A 142 -14.15 8.69 20.26
N PRO A 143 -13.98 8.31 21.54
CA PRO A 143 -13.16 9.07 22.48
C PRO A 143 -11.67 8.91 22.18
N GLN A 144 -10.87 9.82 22.71
CA GLN A 144 -9.42 9.68 22.68
C GLN A 144 -8.96 8.51 23.57
N ASP A 145 -7.85 7.89 23.20
CA ASP A 145 -7.16 6.91 24.05
C ASP A 145 -5.95 7.57 24.73
N PRO A 146 -5.97 7.77 26.06
CA PRO A 146 -4.84 8.38 26.76
C PRO A 146 -3.54 7.56 26.67
N LYS A 147 -3.60 6.25 26.41
CA LYS A 147 -2.42 5.39 26.27
C LYS A 147 -1.86 5.42 24.85
N PHE A 148 -2.71 5.69 23.86
CA PHE A 148 -2.36 5.74 22.44
C PHE A 148 -2.97 7.01 21.80
N PRO A 149 -2.44 8.19 22.15
CA PRO A 149 -3.06 9.48 21.79
C PRO A 149 -2.96 9.82 20.30
N ASP A 150 -2.21 9.06 19.51
CA ASP A 150 -2.05 9.21 18.06
C ASP A 150 -3.07 8.40 17.25
N ARG A 151 -4.01 7.69 17.90
CA ARG A 151 -4.97 6.79 17.25
C ARG A 151 -6.38 7.39 17.14
N GLY A 152 -6.85 7.53 15.90
CA GLY A 152 -8.27 7.75 15.59
C GLY A 152 -8.99 6.43 15.32
N TYR A 153 -9.79 5.95 16.26
CA TYR A 153 -10.48 4.65 16.14
C TYR A 153 -11.68 4.72 15.22
N LEU A 154 -11.84 3.71 14.35
CA LEU A 154 -12.99 3.59 13.46
C LEU A 154 -14.21 3.02 14.22
N ALA A 155 -15.36 3.67 14.07
CA ALA A 155 -16.64 3.24 14.62
C ALA A 155 -17.51 2.52 13.57
N ASP A 156 -18.24 1.49 13.99
CA ASP A 156 -19.18 0.75 13.14
C ASP A 156 -18.54 0.25 11.83
N ARG A 157 -19.29 0.30 10.72
CA ARG A 157 -18.85 -0.06 9.37
C ARG A 157 -19.23 1.06 8.40
N TYR A 158 -19.01 2.31 8.80
CA TYR A 158 -19.26 3.45 7.94
C TYR A 158 -18.21 3.54 6.83
N ARG A 159 -18.58 4.24 5.76
CA ARG A 159 -17.69 4.47 4.61
C ARG A 159 -16.81 5.70 4.78
N SER A 160 -17.27 6.73 5.48
CA SER A 160 -16.58 8.02 5.57
C SER A 160 -16.35 8.41 7.02
N TYR A 161 -15.14 8.89 7.31
CA TYR A 161 -14.73 9.32 8.64
C TYR A 161 -14.08 10.69 8.54
N ASN A 162 -14.55 11.60 9.38
CA ASN A 162 -13.97 12.92 9.59
C ASN A 162 -13.46 12.98 11.02
N MET A 163 -12.15 13.15 11.14
CA MET A 163 -11.45 13.22 12.42
C MET A 163 -10.56 14.46 12.44
N LYS A 164 -10.36 15.03 13.62
CA LYS A 164 -9.40 16.10 13.85
C LYS A 164 -8.14 15.54 14.45
N PHE A 165 -7.01 15.94 13.88
CA PHE A 165 -5.68 15.63 14.38
C PHE A 165 -4.90 16.93 14.59
N ARG A 166 -4.03 16.97 15.60
CA ARG A 166 -3.17 18.13 15.86
C ARG A 166 -1.78 17.88 15.28
N LEU A 167 -1.29 18.82 14.49
CA LEU A 167 0.08 18.81 13.99
C LEU A 167 1.08 18.97 15.16
N PRO A 168 2.26 18.34 15.11
CA PRO A 168 3.30 18.58 16.09
C PRO A 168 3.67 20.06 16.15
N SER A 169 3.81 20.58 17.37
CA SER A 169 4.14 21.99 17.56
C SER A 169 5.54 22.35 17.06
N ASN A 170 6.44 21.38 16.85
CA ASN A 170 7.80 21.57 16.35
C ASN A 170 7.93 21.32 14.83
N LEU A 171 6.83 21.06 14.12
CA LEU A 171 6.84 20.77 12.69
C LEU A 171 6.65 22.06 11.88
N VAL A 172 7.63 22.42 11.05
CA VAL A 172 7.57 23.53 10.09
C VAL A 172 8.35 23.13 8.83
N GLY A 173 7.82 23.45 7.66
CA GLY A 173 8.48 23.20 6.38
C GLY A 173 7.59 23.46 5.17
N ASP A 174 8.20 23.88 4.07
CA ASP A 174 7.49 24.11 2.80
C ASP A 174 7.14 22.78 2.10
N GLN A 175 7.97 21.75 2.30
CA GLN A 175 7.75 20.39 1.80
C GLN A 175 7.62 19.42 2.97
N VAL A 176 6.40 19.26 3.48
CA VAL A 176 6.08 18.30 4.53
C VAL A 176 5.33 17.13 3.91
N LEU A 177 5.84 15.92 4.13
CA LEU A 177 5.16 14.69 3.75
C LEU A 177 4.33 14.19 4.93
N LEU A 178 3.03 14.05 4.74
CA LEU A 178 2.10 13.47 5.72
C LEU A 178 1.83 12.01 5.35
N GLN A 179 2.20 11.06 6.21
CA GLN A 179 1.86 9.65 6.09
C GLN A 179 0.57 9.38 6.87
N TRP A 180 -0.41 8.83 6.18
CA TRP A 180 -1.61 8.24 6.77
C TRP A 180 -1.46 6.73 6.76
N ARG A 181 -1.74 6.10 7.90
CA ARG A 181 -1.77 4.65 8.05
C ARG A 181 -3.10 4.19 8.59
N TYR A 182 -3.67 3.17 7.97
CA TYR A 182 -4.81 2.44 8.52
C TYR A 182 -4.34 1.07 8.98
N ILE A 183 -4.50 0.80 10.27
CA ILE A 183 -4.13 -0.48 10.89
C ILE A 183 -5.42 -1.19 11.28
N THR A 184 -5.67 -2.32 10.60
CA THR A 184 -6.88 -3.13 10.80
C THR A 184 -6.87 -3.86 12.14
N SER A 185 -8.02 -4.43 12.54
CA SER A 185 -8.12 -5.20 13.80
C SER A 185 -9.06 -6.40 13.76
N ASN A 186 -9.31 -6.94 12.56
CA ASN A 186 -10.15 -8.12 12.35
C ASN A 186 -9.38 -9.46 12.47
N SER A 187 -8.05 -9.44 12.35
CA SER A 187 -7.19 -10.64 12.38
C SER A 187 -6.46 -10.81 13.72
N CYS A 188 -6.10 -9.71 14.36
CA CYS A 188 -5.57 -9.60 15.71
C CYS A 188 -5.90 -8.20 16.26
N LEU A 189 -5.82 -8.01 17.58
CA LEU A 189 -6.04 -6.72 18.20
C LEU A 189 -4.73 -5.95 18.33
N PRO A 190 -4.60 -4.72 17.81
CA PRO A 190 -3.49 -3.86 18.17
C PRO A 190 -3.38 -3.68 19.70
N PRO A 191 -2.18 -3.43 20.25
CA PRO A 191 -1.99 -3.25 21.69
C PRO A 191 -2.96 -2.22 22.28
N GLY A 192 -3.53 -2.53 23.45
CA GLY A 192 -4.43 -1.64 24.20
C GLY A 192 -5.91 -1.67 23.80
N TYR A 193 -6.29 -2.41 22.75
CA TYR A 193 -7.67 -2.42 22.24
C TYR A 193 -8.70 -2.89 23.28
N VAL A 194 -8.40 -3.95 24.04
CA VAL A 194 -9.33 -4.48 25.05
C VAL A 194 -9.62 -3.42 26.13
N ASP A 195 -8.58 -2.74 26.61
CA ASP A 195 -8.70 -1.67 27.60
C ASP A 195 -9.50 -0.48 27.04
N TYR A 196 -9.16 -0.03 25.83
CA TYR A 196 -9.83 1.10 25.18
C TYR A 196 -11.34 0.86 25.05
N TYR A 197 -11.74 -0.30 24.53
CA TYR A 197 -13.14 -0.62 24.30
C TYR A 197 -13.92 -1.03 25.56
N THR A 198 -13.29 -1.13 26.74
CA THR A 198 -13.98 -1.49 28.00
C THR A 198 -15.06 -0.48 28.37
N ASN A 199 -14.83 0.81 28.11
CA ASN A 199 -15.78 1.89 28.44
C ASN A 199 -16.56 2.40 27.21
N ILE A 200 -16.38 1.76 26.05
CA ILE A 200 -17.14 2.09 24.85
C ILE A 200 -18.44 1.28 24.86
N PRO A 201 -19.61 1.92 24.64
CA PRO A 201 -20.89 1.23 24.53
C PRO A 201 -20.84 0.05 23.55
N ASN A 202 -21.49 -1.06 23.93
CA ASN A 202 -21.43 -2.31 23.16
C ASN A 202 -22.21 -2.25 21.84
N ASP A 203 -23.06 -1.25 21.66
CA ASP A 203 -23.81 -0.95 20.43
C ASP A 203 -22.94 -0.28 19.36
N VAL A 204 -21.79 0.28 19.72
CA VAL A 204 -20.79 0.72 18.75
C VAL A 204 -20.13 -0.51 18.13
N GLY A 205 -20.34 -0.70 16.83
CA GLY A 205 -19.72 -1.75 16.06
C GLY A 205 -18.20 -1.65 16.11
N ARG A 206 -17.56 -2.74 16.54
CA ARG A 206 -16.13 -2.80 16.83
C ARG A 206 -15.55 -4.18 16.53
N SER A 207 -14.24 -4.27 16.65
CA SER A 207 -13.46 -5.51 16.52
C SER A 207 -13.91 -6.57 17.53
N ASN A 208 -13.73 -7.84 17.19
CA ASN A 208 -13.94 -8.93 18.14
C ASN A 208 -12.86 -8.88 19.24
N LEU A 209 -13.22 -8.37 20.43
CA LEU A 209 -12.30 -8.20 21.56
C LEU A 209 -11.79 -9.51 22.17
N ARG A 210 -12.18 -10.68 21.64
CA ARG A 210 -11.64 -12.00 22.02
C ARG A 210 -10.46 -12.44 21.15
N LEU A 211 -10.12 -11.69 20.11
CA LEU A 211 -8.95 -11.96 19.30
C LEU A 211 -7.66 -11.80 20.12
N ARG A 212 -6.62 -12.52 19.74
CA ARG A 212 -5.29 -12.34 20.34
C ARG A 212 -4.73 -10.96 20.00
N GLU A 213 -3.85 -10.46 20.85
CA GLU A 213 -3.07 -9.27 20.54
C GLU A 213 -2.16 -9.53 19.33
N CYS A 214 -1.94 -8.50 18.52
CA CYS A 214 -1.05 -8.57 17.37
C CYS A 214 0.41 -8.71 17.80
N SER A 215 1.19 -9.49 17.05
CA SER A 215 2.63 -9.57 17.24
C SER A 215 3.29 -8.27 16.78
N LEU A 216 4.24 -7.78 17.58
CA LEU A 216 5.06 -6.62 17.23
C LEU A 216 6.51 -7.04 16.89
N PRO A 217 7.22 -6.28 16.05
CA PRO A 217 6.70 -5.14 15.26
C PRO A 217 5.74 -5.59 14.16
N TYR A 218 4.87 -4.69 13.70
CA TYR A 218 4.08 -4.95 12.49
C TYR A 218 4.99 -5.10 11.27
N SER A 219 4.50 -5.78 10.25
CA SER A 219 5.22 -5.87 8.99
C SER A 219 5.35 -4.48 8.35
N ASN A 220 6.54 -4.17 7.85
CA ASN A 220 6.80 -2.89 7.20
C ASN A 220 6.36 -2.86 5.73
N ASP A 221 6.07 -4.04 5.17
CA ASP A 221 5.71 -4.24 3.76
C ASP A 221 4.23 -4.59 3.54
N GLY A 222 3.46 -4.71 4.63
CA GLY A 222 2.06 -5.14 4.59
C GLY A 222 1.86 -6.65 4.44
N LEU A 223 2.94 -7.45 4.38
CA LEU A 223 2.88 -8.90 4.42
C LEU A 223 2.80 -9.37 5.87
N GLY A 224 1.60 -9.44 6.43
CA GLY A 224 1.40 -9.89 7.81
C GLY A 224 0.05 -9.54 8.39
N TYR A 225 -0.06 -9.74 9.70
CA TYR A 225 -1.23 -9.35 10.50
C TYR A 225 -0.78 -8.35 11.58
N PRO A 226 -1.54 -7.26 11.81
CA PRO A 226 -2.77 -6.90 11.11
C PRO A 226 -2.49 -6.46 9.67
N GLU A 227 -3.52 -6.47 8.83
CA GLU A 227 -3.44 -5.81 7.54
C GLU A 227 -3.32 -4.30 7.74
N GLN A 228 -2.57 -3.63 6.86
CA GLN A 228 -2.20 -2.23 6.98
C GLN A 228 -2.27 -1.55 5.62
N PHE A 229 -2.54 -0.24 5.60
CA PHE A 229 -2.57 0.59 4.39
C PHE A 229 -1.75 1.85 4.61
N TRP A 230 -1.06 2.31 3.56
CA TRP A 230 -0.22 3.50 3.59
C TRP A 230 -0.63 4.45 2.49
N ASN A 231 -0.82 5.72 2.83
CA ASN A 231 -1.00 6.81 1.89
C ASN A 231 -0.07 7.95 2.30
N CYS A 232 0.39 8.74 1.33
CA CYS A 232 1.11 9.99 1.60
C CYS A 232 0.38 11.18 1.01
N ALA A 233 0.39 12.32 1.68
CA ALA A 233 -0.04 13.61 1.15
C ALA A 233 1.09 14.64 1.24
N GLU A 234 1.18 15.51 0.25
CA GLU A 234 2.11 16.64 0.26
C GLU A 234 1.41 17.83 0.92
N ILE A 235 2.00 18.42 1.96
CA ILE A 235 1.45 19.59 2.66
C ILE A 235 2.57 20.61 2.93
N SER A 236 2.19 21.82 3.35
CA SER A 236 3.12 22.81 3.91
C SER A 236 2.69 23.20 5.32
N VAL A 237 3.66 23.43 6.20
CA VAL A 237 3.42 23.85 7.58
C VAL A 237 4.21 25.11 7.88
N ILE A 238 3.52 26.21 8.15
CA ILE A 238 4.12 27.53 8.41
C ILE A 238 4.19 27.83 9.92
N ASP A 239 5.12 28.70 10.32
CA ASP A 239 5.38 29.03 11.74
C ASP A 239 4.30 29.93 12.39
N GLY A 240 3.43 30.57 11.60
CA GLY A 240 2.27 31.31 12.10
C GLY A 240 2.56 32.66 12.78
N SER A 241 3.80 33.18 12.73
CA SER A 241 4.21 34.46 13.35
C SER A 241 3.72 35.74 12.64
N GLY A 242 2.70 35.64 11.79
CA GLY A 242 1.98 36.79 11.22
C GLY A 242 0.49 36.67 11.51
N GLY A 243 0.02 37.27 12.60
CA GLY A 243 -1.36 37.16 13.05
C GLY A 243 -2.39 37.61 12.01
N SER A 244 -3.42 36.79 11.80
CA SER A 244 -4.80 37.26 11.60
C SER A 244 -5.76 36.06 11.60
N THR A 245 -6.78 36.16 12.44
CA THR A 245 -7.95 35.30 12.52
C THR A 245 -8.79 35.41 11.25
N LEU A 246 -8.68 34.44 10.34
CA LEU A 246 -9.76 34.14 9.40
C LEU A 246 -9.91 32.61 9.30
N PRO A 247 -11.14 32.07 9.33
CA PRO A 247 -11.36 30.66 9.08
C PRO A 247 -11.00 30.38 7.62
N ARG A 248 -9.92 29.63 7.40
CA ARG A 248 -9.58 29.09 6.07
C ARG A 248 -10.55 27.97 5.75
N THR A 249 -11.51 28.26 4.87
CA THR A 249 -12.32 27.24 4.20
C THR A 249 -11.41 26.35 3.32
N PRO A 250 -11.72 25.05 3.17
CA PRO A 250 -11.05 24.18 2.21
C PRO A 250 -11.09 24.82 0.82
N VAL A 251 -9.93 24.95 0.18
CA VAL A 251 -9.86 25.46 -1.19
C VAL A 251 -10.47 24.41 -2.12
N LYS A 252 -11.64 24.70 -2.67
CA LYS A 252 -12.21 23.92 -3.78
C LYS A 252 -11.29 24.09 -5.00
N ALA A 253 -10.96 22.98 -5.67
CA ALA A 253 -10.04 22.93 -6.81
C ALA A 253 -10.35 24.00 -7.89
N PRO A 254 -9.36 24.70 -8.48
CA PRO A 254 -9.61 25.68 -9.52
C PRO A 254 -10.02 25.02 -10.85
N THR A 255 -11.06 25.57 -11.46
CA THR A 255 -11.49 25.25 -12.83
C THR A 255 -10.39 25.60 -13.84
N LYS A 256 -10.09 24.68 -14.77
CA LYS A 256 -9.11 24.83 -15.85
C LYS A 256 -9.25 26.16 -16.61
N VAL A 257 -8.19 26.97 -16.61
CA VAL A 257 -7.99 28.05 -17.59
C VAL A 257 -6.88 27.59 -18.54
N THR A 258 -7.25 27.35 -19.80
CA THR A 258 -6.32 27.07 -20.89
C THR A 258 -5.79 28.38 -21.45
N THR A 259 -4.49 28.64 -21.25
CA THR A 259 -3.71 29.58 -22.07
C THR A 259 -2.41 28.90 -22.54
N PRO A 260 -2.03 29.05 -23.82
CA PRO A 260 -0.86 28.39 -24.39
C PRO A 260 0.41 29.17 -24.06
N VAL A 261 1.39 28.51 -23.45
CA VAL A 261 2.74 29.07 -23.22
C VAL A 261 3.68 28.51 -24.28
N VAL A 262 4.29 29.44 -25.02
CA VAL A 262 5.30 29.20 -26.07
C VAL A 262 6.60 28.71 -25.43
N ALA A 263 7.18 27.66 -26.02
CA ALA A 263 8.43 27.03 -25.60
C ALA A 263 9.67 27.91 -25.85
N PRO A 264 10.68 27.90 -24.97
CA PRO A 264 12.03 28.34 -25.30
C PRO A 264 12.98 27.18 -25.62
N THR A 265 13.86 27.49 -26.56
CA THR A 265 14.82 26.69 -27.32
C THR A 265 15.98 26.12 -26.48
N GLN A 266 16.48 24.95 -26.93
CA GLN A 266 17.58 24.16 -26.34
C GLN A 266 18.97 24.82 -26.42
N SER A 267 19.88 24.39 -25.53
CA SER A 267 21.31 24.19 -25.85
C SER A 267 21.97 23.18 -24.89
N PRO A 268 23.03 22.46 -25.31
CA PRO A 268 23.42 21.16 -24.78
C PRO A 268 24.49 21.25 -23.68
N SER A 269 24.52 20.26 -22.78
CA SER A 269 25.66 20.07 -21.86
C SER A 269 25.94 18.59 -21.63
N ALA A 270 27.22 18.24 -21.72
CA ALA A 270 27.77 16.90 -21.81
C ALA A 270 27.58 16.04 -20.55
N SER A 271 27.43 14.74 -20.79
CA SER A 271 27.38 13.65 -19.80
C SER A 271 28.78 13.33 -19.25
N PRO A 272 28.95 13.09 -17.93
CA PRO A 272 30.11 12.39 -17.43
C PRO A 272 29.78 10.90 -17.20
N GLU A 273 30.50 10.09 -17.96
CA GLU A 273 30.62 8.63 -17.87
C GLU A 273 31.19 8.21 -16.51
N LYS A 274 30.59 7.21 -15.85
CA LYS A 274 31.19 6.50 -14.72
C LYS A 274 31.23 4.99 -14.94
N ARG A 275 32.47 4.57 -15.16
CA ARG A 275 33.15 3.27 -15.05
C ARG A 275 32.43 2.19 -14.23
N ALA A 276 32.17 1.06 -14.89
CA ALA A 276 31.89 -0.24 -14.29
C ALA A 276 33.15 -0.80 -13.60
N VAL A 277 32.96 -1.48 -12.48
CA VAL A 277 33.97 -2.32 -11.84
C VAL A 277 33.54 -3.77 -12.07
N GLU A 278 34.32 -4.49 -12.88
CA GLU A 278 34.22 -5.94 -13.05
C GLU A 278 34.84 -6.67 -11.85
N PHE A 279 34.22 -7.78 -11.47
CA PHE A 279 34.89 -8.91 -10.82
C PHE A 279 34.61 -10.18 -11.66
N PRO A 280 35.63 -10.83 -12.25
CA PRO A 280 35.57 -12.20 -12.77
C PRO A 280 35.96 -13.18 -11.64
N ASP A 281 35.66 -14.47 -11.59
CA ASP A 281 35.29 -15.51 -12.56
C ASP A 281 34.53 -16.60 -11.78
N SER A 282 33.30 -16.96 -12.14
CA SER A 282 32.88 -18.04 -13.05
C SER A 282 33.00 -19.48 -12.51
N VAL A 283 31.84 -20.09 -12.21
CA VAL A 283 31.53 -21.50 -12.52
C VAL A 283 30.02 -21.65 -12.81
N SER A 284 29.69 -21.95 -14.08
CA SER A 284 28.44 -22.51 -14.64
C SER A 284 27.21 -21.60 -14.82
N ASP A 285 26.95 -21.27 -16.10
CA ASP A 285 26.43 -19.96 -16.54
C ASP A 285 25.06 -19.99 -17.25
N LYS A 286 24.13 -20.87 -16.84
CA LYS A 286 22.73 -20.79 -17.34
C LYS A 286 21.65 -21.16 -16.34
N GLY A 287 21.96 -21.91 -15.29
CA GLY A 287 20.94 -22.35 -14.34
C GLY A 287 20.37 -21.17 -13.54
N CYS A 288 19.06 -21.12 -13.33
CA CYS A 288 18.42 -20.04 -12.60
C CYS A 288 17.24 -20.53 -11.75
N CYS A 289 16.90 -19.77 -10.71
CA CYS A 289 15.71 -20.04 -9.93
C CYS A 289 14.47 -19.50 -10.65
N SER A 290 13.36 -20.22 -10.56
CA SER A 290 12.11 -19.86 -11.23
C SER A 290 10.91 -20.14 -10.33
N PHE A 291 10.03 -19.16 -10.19
CA PHE A 291 8.77 -19.31 -9.45
C PHE A 291 7.67 -19.92 -10.30
N ASP A 292 7.69 -19.62 -11.58
CA ASP A 292 6.68 -20.01 -12.56
C ASP A 292 7.09 -21.23 -13.39
N PHE A 293 8.25 -21.82 -13.08
CA PHE A 293 8.84 -22.99 -13.73
C PHE A 293 9.20 -22.73 -15.20
N LYS A 294 9.27 -21.46 -15.63
CA LYS A 294 9.57 -21.06 -17.00
C LYS A 294 10.58 -19.93 -17.08
N ASN A 295 10.39 -18.86 -16.29
CA ASN A 295 11.19 -17.65 -16.32
C ASN A 295 12.20 -17.61 -15.17
N CYS A 296 13.42 -17.14 -15.45
CA CYS A 296 14.42 -16.89 -14.43
C CYS A 296 14.01 -15.70 -13.56
N ILE A 297 14.07 -15.87 -12.25
CA ILE A 297 14.02 -14.77 -11.29
C ILE A 297 15.37 -14.05 -11.39
N THR A 298 15.35 -12.78 -11.78
CA THR A 298 16.55 -11.94 -11.89
C THR A 298 16.88 -11.20 -10.60
N ASN A 299 15.98 -11.24 -9.60
CA ASN A 299 16.18 -10.62 -8.30
C ASN A 299 16.85 -11.60 -7.31
N SER A 300 18.17 -11.49 -7.17
CA SER A 300 19.00 -12.32 -6.28
C SER A 300 18.72 -12.13 -4.79
N TYR A 301 17.97 -11.09 -4.39
CA TYR A 301 17.69 -10.77 -2.99
C TYR A 301 16.65 -11.69 -2.33
N TRP A 302 15.91 -12.50 -3.10
CA TRP A 302 14.74 -13.22 -2.59
C TRP A 302 14.94 -14.73 -2.38
N CYS A 303 15.65 -15.43 -3.27
CA CYS A 303 15.92 -16.88 -3.15
C CYS A 303 17.36 -17.28 -3.57
N GLY A 304 18.32 -16.35 -3.46
CA GLY A 304 19.71 -16.54 -3.87
C GLY A 304 19.90 -16.79 -5.38
N THR A 305 21.12 -17.09 -5.80
CA THR A 305 21.47 -17.34 -7.22
C THR A 305 21.88 -18.79 -7.49
N THR A 306 21.93 -19.64 -6.45
CA THR A 306 22.32 -21.05 -6.59
C THR A 306 21.12 -21.99 -6.56
N LYS A 307 21.30 -23.21 -7.09
CA LYS A 307 20.30 -24.28 -7.00
C LYS A 307 19.89 -24.59 -5.56
N SER A 308 20.86 -24.54 -4.64
CA SER A 308 20.60 -24.81 -3.22
C SER A 308 19.69 -23.76 -2.63
N ASP A 309 20.00 -22.48 -2.84
CA ASP A 309 19.20 -21.36 -2.34
C ASP A 309 17.77 -21.43 -2.90
N CYS A 310 17.65 -21.66 -4.20
CA CYS A 310 16.38 -21.79 -4.90
C CYS A 310 15.48 -22.89 -4.32
N LEU A 311 16.04 -24.09 -4.09
CA LEU A 311 15.29 -25.23 -3.58
C LEU A 311 15.01 -25.14 -2.07
N SER A 312 15.73 -24.30 -1.34
CA SER A 312 15.52 -24.03 0.09
C SER A 312 14.56 -22.87 0.38
N CYS A 313 14.15 -22.12 -0.64
CA CYS A 313 13.22 -21.00 -0.51
C CYS A 313 11.82 -21.53 -0.15
N GLU A 314 11.14 -20.97 0.86
CA GLU A 314 9.91 -21.51 1.48
C GLU A 314 8.65 -21.56 0.57
N SER A 315 8.81 -21.27 -0.72
CA SER A 315 7.76 -21.34 -1.73
C SER A 315 8.12 -22.40 -2.78
N LYS A 316 7.12 -23.02 -3.43
CA LYS A 316 7.30 -24.07 -4.47
C LYS A 316 8.07 -23.53 -5.69
N MET A 317 9.35 -23.25 -5.53
CA MET A 317 10.30 -22.77 -6.52
C MET A 317 10.88 -23.95 -7.28
N ASN A 318 11.33 -23.71 -8.50
CA ASN A 318 11.99 -24.70 -9.31
C ASN A 318 13.32 -24.16 -9.83
N TRP A 319 14.34 -25.01 -9.77
CA TRP A 319 15.60 -24.70 -10.41
C TRP A 319 15.55 -25.13 -11.87
N LEU A 320 15.74 -24.18 -12.78
CA LEU A 320 15.86 -24.44 -14.21
C LEU A 320 17.34 -24.67 -14.53
N PRO A 321 17.81 -25.90 -14.80
CA PRO A 321 19.23 -26.19 -14.95
C PRO A 321 19.86 -25.53 -16.19
N SER A 322 19.04 -25.18 -17.18
CA SER A 322 19.48 -24.57 -18.45
C SER A 322 19.02 -23.11 -18.62
N GLY A 323 18.43 -22.51 -17.58
CA GLY A 323 17.88 -21.15 -17.63
C GLY A 323 16.42 -21.11 -18.07
N ALA A 324 15.95 -19.92 -18.44
CA ALA A 324 14.56 -19.71 -18.84
C ALA A 324 14.19 -20.59 -20.05
N LEU A 325 12.97 -21.12 -20.04
CA LEU A 325 12.42 -21.92 -21.14
C LEU A 325 11.76 -21.02 -22.17
N ASP A 326 11.78 -21.43 -23.44
CA ASP A 326 11.22 -20.67 -24.55
C ASP A 326 9.69 -20.49 -24.41
N ASP A 327 9.18 -19.35 -24.88
CA ASP A 327 7.81 -18.91 -24.71
C ASP A 327 6.79 -19.86 -25.36
N GLN A 328 7.19 -20.59 -26.41
CA GLN A 328 6.32 -21.54 -27.10
C GLN A 328 6.37 -22.97 -26.53
N SER A 329 7.27 -23.26 -25.59
CA SER A 329 7.55 -24.64 -25.18
C SER A 329 6.50 -25.24 -24.22
N CYS A 330 5.97 -24.42 -23.30
CA CYS A 330 5.03 -24.86 -22.26
C CYS A 330 4.34 -23.68 -21.56
N ALA A 331 3.23 -23.97 -20.88
CA ALA A 331 2.51 -23.01 -20.04
C ALA A 331 3.15 -22.92 -18.65
N ALA A 332 3.46 -21.69 -18.22
CA ALA A 332 4.05 -21.41 -16.91
C ALA A 332 3.03 -21.62 -15.78
N ARG A 333 3.49 -21.64 -14.53
CA ARG A 333 2.60 -21.71 -13.35
C ARG A 333 1.57 -20.59 -13.40
N TYR A 334 0.33 -20.94 -13.08
CA TYR A 334 -0.86 -20.10 -13.16
C TYR A 334 -1.35 -19.73 -14.56
N GLN A 335 -0.64 -20.11 -15.63
CA GLN A 335 -1.16 -19.99 -16.99
C GLN A 335 -2.15 -21.11 -17.32
N THR A 336 -2.97 -20.87 -18.34
CA THR A 336 -3.94 -21.86 -18.80
C THR A 336 -3.26 -23.04 -19.47
N CYS A 337 -3.76 -24.24 -19.17
CA CYS A 337 -3.36 -25.48 -19.81
C CYS A 337 -4.53 -26.21 -20.47
N THR A 338 -5.57 -25.46 -20.84
CA THR A 338 -6.69 -26.01 -21.62
C THR A 338 -6.21 -26.51 -22.98
N ASP A 339 -5.31 -25.77 -23.63
CA ASP A 339 -4.83 -26.05 -24.99
C ASP A 339 -3.29 -26.23 -25.10
N GLN A 340 -2.56 -26.08 -23.99
CA GLN A 340 -1.09 -26.17 -23.94
C GLN A 340 -0.62 -26.96 -22.70
N ALA A 341 0.42 -27.77 -22.85
CA ALA A 341 0.99 -28.52 -21.73
C ALA A 341 1.76 -27.61 -20.75
N CYS A 342 1.67 -27.93 -19.45
CA CYS A 342 2.42 -27.21 -18.41
C CYS A 342 3.91 -27.48 -18.45
N CYS A 343 4.69 -26.51 -17.97
CA CYS A 343 6.14 -26.68 -17.88
C CYS A 343 6.55 -27.82 -16.93
N PRO A 344 7.70 -28.49 -17.16
CA PRO A 344 8.14 -29.62 -16.35
C PRO A 344 8.16 -29.29 -14.86
N GLY A 345 7.54 -30.16 -14.05
CA GLY A 345 7.38 -29.95 -12.60
C GLY A 345 6.04 -29.29 -12.22
N LEU A 346 5.19 -28.95 -13.18
CA LEU A 346 3.81 -28.52 -12.97
C LEU A 346 2.81 -29.60 -13.43
N ILE A 347 1.62 -29.57 -12.85
CA ILE A 347 0.46 -30.39 -13.19
C ILE A 347 -0.63 -29.49 -13.76
N CYS A 348 -1.26 -29.91 -14.86
CA CYS A 348 -2.45 -29.24 -15.38
C CYS A 348 -3.66 -29.63 -14.54
N GLU A 349 -4.13 -28.69 -13.71
CA GLU A 349 -5.25 -28.91 -12.81
C GLU A 349 -6.55 -28.47 -13.49
N TYR A 350 -7.48 -29.41 -13.66
CA TYR A 350 -8.80 -29.13 -14.19
C TYR A 350 -9.59 -28.23 -13.25
N LYS A 351 -10.12 -27.11 -13.76
CA LYS A 351 -10.99 -26.21 -12.98
C LYS A 351 -12.44 -26.30 -13.43
N ASN A 352 -12.70 -26.26 -14.73
CA ASN A 352 -14.02 -26.46 -15.32
C ASN A 352 -13.92 -26.81 -16.81
N ALA A 353 -15.08 -26.96 -17.48
CA ALA A 353 -15.17 -27.41 -18.87
C ALA A 353 -14.46 -26.49 -19.90
N PHE A 354 -14.12 -25.25 -19.54
CA PHE A 354 -13.49 -24.28 -20.44
C PHE A 354 -12.12 -23.82 -19.93
N TYR A 355 -11.68 -24.26 -18.75
CA TYR A 355 -10.49 -23.75 -18.11
C TYR A 355 -9.78 -24.81 -17.26
N SER A 356 -8.51 -25.02 -17.56
CA SER A 356 -7.54 -25.72 -16.72
C SER A 356 -6.31 -24.83 -16.51
N GLN A 357 -5.61 -25.00 -15.39
CA GLN A 357 -4.49 -24.15 -15.00
C GLN A 357 -3.27 -24.97 -14.55
N CYS A 358 -2.06 -24.52 -14.90
CA CYS A 358 -0.83 -25.14 -14.43
C CYS A 358 -0.53 -24.79 -12.97
N ASN A 359 -0.40 -25.81 -12.11
CA ASN A 359 -0.05 -25.65 -10.70
C ASN A 359 1.08 -26.59 -10.30
N ALA A 360 1.91 -26.18 -9.35
CA ALA A 360 2.94 -27.04 -8.80
C ALA A 360 2.29 -28.15 -7.93
N PRO A 361 2.73 -29.42 -8.06
CA PRO A 361 2.15 -30.60 -7.40
C PRO A 361 1.82 -30.41 -5.92
#